data_AF-A0AAV1YSI9-F1
#
_entry.id   AF-A0AAV1YSI9-F1
#
_cell.length_a   1.000
_cell.length_b   1.000
_cell.length_c   1.000
_cell.angle_alpha   90.00
_cell.angle_beta   90.00
_cell.angle_gamma   90.00
#
_symmetry.space_group_name_H-M   'P 1'
#
loop_
_entity.id
_entity.type
_entity.pdbx_description
1 polymer ?
#
loop_
_entity_poly.entity_id
_entity_poly.type
_entity_poly.pdbx_seq_one_letter_code
_entity_poly.pdbx_strand_id
1 'polypeptide(L)'
;MDLDEHNRLNITEESLSPKFENIIVENGDQIIIRSNLKSMKDISEWVKELGIRTDTKWNSRKSRPKGERFICWKKFVCQHSSFNKIPVTKNMKGISKNAECQASVTVRIKLDTKQTRRSDDFIL
;
A
#
# COMPACT_ATOMS: atom_id res chain seq x y z
N MET A 1 -25.98 14.96 8.30
CA MET A 1 -25.99 14.21 7.03
C MET A 1 -24.61 13.60 6.95
N ASP A 2 -24.46 12.44 7.59
CA ASP A 2 -23.19 11.80 7.85
C ASP A 2 -22.60 11.30 6.53
N LEU A 3 -21.64 12.07 6.02
CA LEU A 3 -20.87 11.73 4.83
C LEU A 3 -19.70 10.84 5.23
N ASP A 4 -19.55 9.79 4.42
CA ASP A 4 -18.39 8.92 4.30
C ASP A 4 -18.22 7.85 5.38
N GLU A 5 -19.14 6.88 5.34
CA GLU A 5 -18.74 5.47 5.44
C GLU A 5 -17.66 5.24 4.36
N HIS A 6 -16.40 5.45 4.74
CA HIS A 6 -15.26 5.40 3.83
C HIS A 6 -15.33 4.04 3.13
N ASN A 7 -15.45 4.05 1.79
CA ASN A 7 -15.30 2.87 0.94
C ASN A 7 -13.87 2.31 1.13
N ARG A 8 -13.68 1.57 2.22
CA ARG A 8 -12.43 0.88 2.54
C ARG A 8 -12.37 -0.34 1.65
N LEU A 9 -11.24 -0.53 1.00
CA LEU A 9 -10.98 -1.76 0.26
C LEU A 9 -11.07 -2.91 1.26
N ASN A 10 -12.02 -3.83 1.06
CA ASN A 10 -12.16 -5.00 1.91
C ASN A 10 -10.97 -5.93 1.66
N ILE A 11 -10.06 -6.02 2.62
CA ILE A 11 -8.90 -6.90 2.54
C ILE A 11 -9.13 -8.10 3.44
N THR A 12 -9.23 -9.26 2.81
CA THR A 12 -9.30 -10.56 3.48
C THR A 12 -8.02 -11.36 3.23
N GLU A 13 -7.86 -12.51 3.88
CA GLU A 13 -6.71 -13.40 3.63
C GLU A 13 -6.62 -13.83 2.16
N GLU A 14 -7.76 -14.03 1.49
CA GLU A 14 -7.83 -14.35 0.07
C GLU A 14 -7.30 -13.23 -0.83
N SER A 15 -7.32 -11.98 -0.34
CA SER A 15 -6.77 -10.83 -1.06
C SER A 15 -5.24 -10.81 -1.04
N LEU A 16 -4.61 -11.56 -0.14
CA LEU A 16 -3.17 -11.54 0.09
C LEU A 16 -2.44 -12.61 -0.74
N SER A 17 -1.16 -12.36 -1.01
CA SER A 17 -0.32 -13.28 -1.76
C SER A 17 0.02 -14.52 -0.92
N PRO A 18 -0.25 -15.75 -1.40
CA PRO A 18 0.09 -16.99 -0.69
C PRO A 18 1.60 -17.30 -0.76
N LYS A 19 2.37 -16.54 -1.54
CA LYS A 19 3.84 -16.68 -1.62
C LYS A 19 4.54 -16.15 -0.38
N PHE A 20 3.85 -15.34 0.40
CA PHE A 20 4.37 -14.69 1.59
C PHE A 20 3.50 -15.06 2.78
N GLU A 21 4.11 -15.16 3.95
CA GLU A 21 3.37 -15.27 5.19
C GLU A 21 2.78 -13.89 5.48
N ASN A 22 1.47 -13.79 5.62
CA ASN A 22 0.80 -12.52 5.89
C ASN A 22 -0.11 -12.65 7.11
N ILE A 23 -0.13 -11.61 7.93
CA ILE A 23 -1.03 -11.49 9.08
C ILE A 23 -1.70 -10.13 8.99
N ILE A 24 -3.03 -10.12 8.96
CA ILE A 24 -3.83 -8.89 9.00
C ILE A 24 -3.89 -8.44 10.46
N VAL A 25 -3.40 -7.23 10.71
CA VAL A 25 -3.47 -6.52 11.98
C VAL A 25 -4.31 -5.27 11.72
N GLU A 26 -5.60 -5.33 12.04
CA GLU A 26 -6.45 -4.16 11.89
C GLU A 26 -6.12 -3.12 12.97
N ASN A 27 -6.05 -1.85 12.59
CA ASN A 27 -5.82 -0.77 13.54
C ASN A 27 -6.74 0.42 13.20
N GLY A 28 -7.98 0.35 13.68
CA GLY A 28 -8.99 1.41 13.57
C GLY A 28 -9.18 1.85 12.12
N ASP A 29 -8.51 2.93 11.74
CA ASP A 29 -8.61 3.59 10.43
C ASP A 29 -7.69 3.01 9.34
N GLN A 30 -6.76 2.12 9.70
CA GLN A 30 -5.82 1.52 8.75
C GLN A 30 -5.81 -0.01 8.85
N ILE A 31 -5.69 -0.65 7.70
CA ILE A 31 -5.40 -2.08 7.62
C ILE A 31 -3.88 -2.23 7.61
N ILE A 32 -3.31 -2.80 8.66
CA ILE A 32 -1.87 -3.11 8.72
C ILE A 32 -1.72 -4.57 8.37
N ILE A 33 -0.81 -4.88 7.44
CA ILE A 33 -0.49 -6.27 7.10
C ILE A 33 0.97 -6.49 7.45
N ARG A 34 1.24 -7.48 8.30
CA ARG A 34 2.59 -7.94 8.58
C ARG A 34 2.92 -9.04 7.59
N SER A 35 4.05 -8.89 6.89
CA SER A 35 4.46 -9.85 5.87
C SER A 35 5.97 -10.06 5.92
N ASN A 36 6.43 -11.26 5.58
CA ASN A 36 7.84 -11.66 5.64
C ASN A 36 8.69 -11.18 4.43
N LEU A 37 8.33 -10.03 3.84
CA LEU A 37 9.01 -9.41 2.71
C LEU A 37 10.44 -8.98 3.07
N LYS A 38 11.40 -9.22 2.17
CA LYS A 38 12.84 -8.96 2.42
C LYS A 38 13.44 -7.94 1.45
N SER A 39 12.83 -7.73 0.29
CA SER A 39 13.41 -6.88 -0.76
C SER A 39 12.41 -5.96 -1.48
N MET A 40 12.94 -5.00 -2.24
CA MET A 40 12.13 -4.14 -3.14
C MET A 40 11.41 -4.93 -4.24
N LYS A 41 11.97 -6.09 -4.64
CA LYS A 41 11.35 -7.00 -5.59
C LYS A 41 10.10 -7.62 -4.96
N ASP A 42 10.23 -8.15 -3.75
CA ASP A 42 9.14 -8.75 -2.99
C ASP A 42 8.01 -7.75 -2.78
N ILE A 43 8.33 -6.49 -2.43
CA ILE A 43 7.34 -5.41 -2.32
C ILE A 43 6.55 -5.25 -3.63
N SER A 44 7.25 -5.22 -4.76
CA SER A 44 6.62 -4.99 -6.06
C SER A 44 5.77 -6.19 -6.51
N GLU A 45 6.21 -7.41 -6.20
CA GLU A 45 5.45 -8.64 -6.44
C GLU A 45 4.21 -8.73 -5.54
N TRP A 46 4.37 -8.50 -4.24
CA TRP A 46 3.29 -8.52 -3.26
C TRP A 46 2.19 -7.52 -3.61
N VAL A 47 2.53 -6.27 -3.95
CA VAL A 47 1.54 -5.25 -4.35
C VAL A 47 0.90 -5.57 -5.69
N LYS A 48 1.63 -6.20 -6.62
CA LYS A 48 1.06 -6.64 -7.89
C LYS A 48 0.01 -7.71 -7.66
N GLU A 49 0.29 -8.70 -6.82
CA GLU A 49 -0.66 -9.76 -6.50
C GLU A 49 -1.86 -9.27 -5.71
N LEU A 50 -1.66 -8.39 -4.73
CA LEU A 50 -2.74 -7.68 -4.05
C LEU A 50 -3.65 -7.00 -5.09
N GLY A 51 -3.06 -6.29 -6.04
CA GLY A 51 -3.81 -5.63 -7.10
C GLY A 51 -4.61 -6.57 -8.01
N ILE A 52 -4.04 -7.72 -8.36
CA ILE A 52 -4.74 -8.75 -9.15
C ILE A 52 -5.93 -9.31 -8.38
N ARG A 53 -5.74 -9.62 -7.09
CA ARG A 53 -6.78 -10.25 -6.24
C ARG A 53 -7.90 -9.28 -5.85
N THR A 54 -7.59 -8.00 -5.76
CA THR A 54 -8.54 -6.93 -5.38
C THR A 54 -9.06 -6.14 -6.57
N ASP A 55 -8.80 -6.60 -7.80
CA ASP A 55 -9.09 -5.89 -9.06
C ASP A 55 -8.70 -4.40 -9.04
N THR A 56 -7.56 -4.10 -8.39
CA THR A 56 -7.09 -2.74 -8.16
C THR A 56 -5.71 -2.55 -8.75
N LYS A 57 -5.56 -1.56 -9.63
CA LYS A 57 -4.23 -1.20 -10.15
C LYS A 57 -3.53 -0.20 -9.22
N TRP A 58 -2.34 -0.58 -8.76
CA TRP A 58 -1.50 0.22 -7.88
C TRP A 58 -0.34 0.88 -8.65
N ASN A 59 -0.34 2.21 -8.70
CA ASN A 59 0.73 3.00 -9.32
C ASN A 59 1.79 3.37 -8.28
N SER A 60 3.07 3.15 -8.59
CA SER A 60 4.18 3.57 -7.73
C SER A 60 4.27 5.09 -7.66
N ARG A 61 4.16 5.65 -6.45
CA ARG A 61 4.21 7.10 -6.20
C ARG A 61 5.55 7.57 -5.67
N LYS A 62 6.12 6.86 -4.69
CA LYS A 62 7.43 7.16 -4.09
C LYS A 62 8.12 5.86 -3.71
N SER A 63 9.45 5.82 -3.80
CA SER A 63 10.26 4.71 -3.35
C SER A 63 11.54 5.22 -2.69
N ARG A 64 12.07 4.42 -1.76
CA ARG A 64 13.42 4.61 -1.23
C ARG A 64 14.05 3.22 -1.08
N PRO A 65 14.93 2.81 -2.01
CA PRO A 65 15.49 1.46 -2.04
C PRO A 65 16.54 1.22 -0.96
N LYS A 66 17.15 2.28 -0.41
CA LYS A 66 18.06 2.24 0.72
C LYS A 66 17.71 3.40 1.66
N GLY A 67 17.28 3.09 2.87
CA GLY A 67 16.95 4.09 3.89
C GLY A 67 17.80 3.93 5.14
N GLU A 68 17.92 5.01 5.92
CA GLU A 68 18.57 4.98 7.23
C GLU A 68 17.67 4.36 8.32
N ARG A 69 16.35 4.53 8.19
CA ARG A 69 15.34 4.04 9.16
C ARG A 69 14.68 2.72 8.74
N PHE A 70 14.74 2.40 7.46
CA PHE A 70 14.13 1.21 6.85
C PHE A 70 15.13 0.66 5.84
N ILE A 71 15.21 -0.67 5.70
CA ILE A 71 16.00 -1.30 4.64
C ILE A 71 15.57 -0.69 3.30
N CYS A 72 14.26 -0.75 3.03
CA CYS A 72 13.64 -0.08 1.91
C CYS A 72 12.15 0.19 2.15
N TRP A 73 11.56 1.08 1.36
CA TRP A 73 10.11 1.29 1.34
C TRP A 73 9.60 1.77 -0.01
N LYS A 74 8.30 1.54 -0.25
CA LYS A 74 7.61 1.99 -1.46
C LYS A 74 6.17 2.35 -1.14
N LYS A 75 5.69 3.46 -1.69
CA LYS A 75 4.31 3.93 -1.61
C LYS A 75 3.66 3.84 -2.97
N PHE A 76 2.47 3.26 -2.98
CA PHE A 76 1.60 3.11 -4.13
C PHE A 76 0.29 3.85 -3.89
N VAL A 77 -0.34 4.27 -4.99
CA VAL A 77 -1.66 4.90 -5.00
C VAL A 77 -2.53 4.21 -6.05
N CYS A 78 -3.84 4.21 -5.83
CA CYS A 78 -4.77 3.65 -6.81
C CYS A 78 -4.65 4.37 -8.17
N GLN A 79 -4.91 3.66 -9.27
CA GLN A 79 -5.03 4.26 -10.61
C GLN A 79 -6.10 5.35 -10.70
N HIS A 80 -7.09 5.30 -9.80
CA HIS A 80 -8.15 6.30 -9.67
C HIS A 80 -7.76 7.47 -8.74
N SER A 81 -6.50 7.54 -8.29
CA SER A 81 -6.01 8.73 -7.58
C SER A 81 -5.76 9.88 -8.55
N SER A 82 -5.63 11.09 -8.01
CA SER A 82 -5.27 12.30 -8.75
C SER A 82 -3.81 12.32 -9.23
N PHE A 83 -3.03 11.30 -8.87
CA PHE A 83 -1.62 11.22 -9.22
C PHE A 83 -1.42 11.18 -10.75
N ASN A 84 -0.66 12.13 -11.27
CA ASN A 84 -0.42 12.34 -12.70
C ASN A 84 -1.67 12.60 -13.55
N LYS A 85 -2.81 12.94 -12.91
CA LYS A 85 -4.03 13.31 -13.62
C LYS A 85 -4.16 14.83 -13.72
N ILE A 86 -4.82 15.28 -14.78
CA ILE A 86 -5.11 16.70 -14.98
C ILE A 86 -6.24 17.08 -14.03
N PRO A 87 -6.13 18.19 -13.28
CA PRO A 87 -7.22 18.71 -12.46
C PRO A 87 -8.48 18.92 -13.30
N VAL A 88 -9.66 18.72 -12.71
CA VAL A 88 -10.95 18.81 -13.41
C VAL A 88 -11.09 20.14 -14.16
N THR A 89 -10.65 21.24 -13.56
CA THR A 89 -10.65 22.60 -14.15
C THR A 89 -9.87 22.74 -15.45
N LYS A 90 -8.90 21.85 -15.70
CA LYS A 90 -8.06 21.85 -16.90
C LYS A 90 -8.30 20.63 -17.81
N ASN A 91 -9.23 19.74 -17.43
CA ASN A 91 -9.51 18.48 -18.14
C ASN A 91 -10.49 18.69 -19.30
N MET A 92 -10.14 19.57 -20.25
CA MET A 92 -11.00 19.94 -21.38
C MET A 92 -11.38 18.75 -22.27
N LYS A 93 -10.54 17.70 -22.31
CA LYS A 93 -10.75 16.50 -23.12
C LYS A 93 -11.48 15.36 -22.38
N GLY A 94 -11.79 15.53 -21.09
CA GLY A 94 -12.45 14.49 -20.29
C GLY A 94 -11.64 13.18 -20.09
N ILE A 95 -10.33 13.21 -20.33
CA ILE A 95 -9.46 12.02 -20.31
C ILE A 95 -9.19 11.57 -18.87
N SER A 96 -8.97 12.52 -17.96
CA SER A 96 -8.73 12.22 -16.54
C SER A 96 -10.06 11.99 -15.82
N LYS A 97 -10.49 10.73 -15.72
CA LYS A 97 -11.70 10.31 -14.99
C LYS A 97 -11.35 9.79 -13.60
N ASN A 98 -12.31 9.89 -12.67
CA ASN A 98 -12.30 9.27 -11.33
C ASN A 98 -10.94 9.47 -10.65
N ALA A 99 -10.65 10.71 -10.23
CA ALA A 99 -9.34 11.15 -9.72
C ALA A 99 -9.34 11.39 -8.20
N GLU A 100 -10.42 11.03 -7.51
CA GLU A 100 -10.64 11.36 -6.10
C GLU A 100 -10.30 10.19 -5.15
N CYS A 101 -9.87 9.05 -5.69
CA CYS A 101 -9.54 7.90 -4.86
C CYS A 101 -8.33 8.19 -3.97
N GLN A 102 -8.53 8.09 -2.65
CA GLN A 102 -7.51 8.32 -1.63
C GLN A 102 -6.76 7.03 -1.23
N ALA A 103 -7.18 5.87 -1.76
CA ALA A 103 -6.58 4.59 -1.42
C ALA A 103 -5.08 4.56 -1.75
N SER A 104 -4.28 4.16 -0.76
CA SER A 104 -2.84 4.06 -0.89
C SER A 104 -2.30 2.89 -0.08
N VAL A 105 -1.26 2.25 -0.63
CA VAL A 105 -0.55 1.14 0.03
C VAL A 105 0.87 1.60 0.28
N THR A 106 1.32 1.54 1.52
CA THR A 106 2.71 1.87 1.89
C THR A 106 3.36 0.64 2.48
N VAL A 107 4.35 0.11 1.80
CA VAL A 107 5.11 -1.07 2.26
C VAL A 107 6.48 -0.62 2.75
N ARG A 108 6.86 -1.06 3.94
CA ARG A 108 8.11 -0.69 4.62
C ARG A 108 8.78 -1.95 5.16
N ILE A 109 10.04 -2.16 4.81
CA ILE A 109 10.86 -3.22 5.39
C ILE A 109 11.72 -2.59 6.48
N LYS A 110 11.41 -2.94 7.74
CA LYS A 110 12.11 -2.42 8.91
C LYS A 110 13.53 -2.99 8.99
N LEU A 111 14.43 -2.21 9.57
CA LEU A 111 15.75 -2.70 9.94
C LEU A 111 15.62 -3.67 11.11
N ASP A 112 16.39 -4.73 11.06
CA ASP A 112 16.56 -5.64 12.16
C ASP A 112 17.65 -5.10 13.11
N THR A 113 17.23 -4.53 14.22
CA THR A 113 18.09 -3.93 15.24
C THR A 113 17.58 -4.32 16.62
N LYS A 114 18.44 -4.26 17.64
CA LYS A 114 18.03 -4.52 19.03
C LYS A 114 16.85 -3.64 19.48
N GLN A 115 16.80 -2.39 19.01
CA GLN A 115 15.70 -1.48 19.36
C GLN A 115 14.41 -1.88 18.66
N THR A 116 14.46 -2.24 17.37
CA THR A 116 13.25 -2.63 16.64
C THR A 116 12.68 -3.94 17.17
N ARG A 117 13.51 -4.95 17.48
CA ARG A 117 13.08 -6.19 18.16
C ARG A 117 12.40 -5.95 19.52
N ARG A 118 12.83 -4.93 20.27
CA ARG A 118 12.21 -4.58 21.57
C ARG A 118 10.83 -3.94 21.44
N SER A 119 10.53 -3.33 20.30
CA SER A 119 9.34 -2.50 20.10
C SER A 119 8.30 -3.10 19.14
N ASP A 120 8.69 -4.14 18.42
CA ASP A 120 7.88 -4.77 17.37
C ASP A 120 8.04 -6.29 17.46
N ASP A 121 7.03 -6.95 18.02
CA ASP A 121 7.03 -8.39 18.32
C ASP A 121 7.13 -9.27 17.06
N PHE A 122 6.93 -8.69 15.87
CA PHE A 122 7.06 -9.39 14.60
C PHE A 122 8.46 -9.28 13.99
N ILE A 123 9.42 -8.67 14.68
CA ILE A 123 10.83 -8.65 14.28
C ILE A 123 11.60 -9.57 15.24
N LEU A 124 12.06 -10.70 14.73
CA LEU A 124 12.84 -11.72 15.45
C LEU A 124 14.34 -11.41 15.45
#